data_AF-A0A4R8XA83-F1
#
_entry.id   AF-A0A4R8XA83-F1
#
_cell.length_a   1.000
_cell.length_b   1.000
_cell.length_c   1.000
_cell.angle_alpha   90.00
_cell.angle_beta   90.00
_cell.angle_gamma   90.00
#
_symmetry.space_group_name_H-M   'P 1'
#
loop_
_entity.id
_entity.type
_entity.pdbx_description
1 polymer ?
#
loop_
_entity_poly.entity_id
_entity_poly.type
_entity_poly.pdbx_seq_one_letter_code
_entity_poly.pdbx_strand_id
1 'polypeptide(L)'
;MIVKNSALVLVTLVGLATVTGAAAPSQADIVPGEPQDAAHAHNDYEHERPLFDALEHGFTSVEADVWLVDGELLVAHDLEDVQAGVTLESLYLDPLDRLVDGLAGSVYSGWDGSFQLLIDIKSDGESTYAAIEEDLAEHRSIMTKYTNGKTKSGPVVAVVSGNRPLKSMQNLDSRLAFYDGRSGDLTSGIPADLMPLVSENWNKLFVWQGVGPMPESEKVKLREYVQSAHSQGYHVRFWGTLDVPSEAREAIWTELHEAGVDHINTDDLAALEKFLGSRS
;
A
#
# COMPACT_ATOMS: atom_id res chain seq x y z
N MET A 1 -58.85 -34.06 -45.25
CA MET A 1 -57.89 -34.90 -44.53
C MET A 1 -57.30 -34.05 -43.40
N ILE A 2 -57.46 -34.52 -42.17
CA ILE A 2 -57.14 -33.85 -40.90
C ILE A 2 -55.64 -33.91 -40.63
N VAL A 3 -54.97 -32.78 -40.30
CA VAL A 3 -53.80 -32.68 -39.39
C VAL A 3 -53.73 -31.20 -38.92
N LYS A 4 -54.23 -30.79 -37.74
CA LYS A 4 -53.63 -30.75 -36.37
C LYS A 4 -52.28 -30.01 -36.23
N ASN A 5 -52.33 -28.92 -35.44
CA ASN A 5 -51.38 -28.35 -34.45
C ASN A 5 -49.85 -28.48 -34.70
N SER A 6 -49.03 -27.45 -34.45
CA SER A 6 -48.89 -26.80 -33.14
C SER A 6 -48.21 -25.43 -33.25
N ALA A 7 -48.72 -24.44 -32.52
CA ALA A 7 -48.01 -23.19 -32.26
C ALA A 7 -46.95 -23.42 -31.18
N LEU A 8 -45.71 -23.08 -31.49
CA LEU A 8 -44.58 -23.10 -30.55
C LEU A 8 -44.60 -21.79 -29.77
N VAL A 9 -45.02 -21.82 -28.50
CA VAL A 9 -44.86 -20.69 -27.57
C VAL A 9 -43.45 -20.76 -27.02
N LEU A 10 -42.59 -19.82 -27.46
CA LEU A 10 -41.26 -19.62 -26.89
C LEU A 10 -41.43 -18.83 -25.58
N VAL A 11 -41.37 -19.51 -24.45
CA VAL A 11 -41.28 -18.86 -23.13
C VAL A 11 -39.82 -18.54 -22.90
N THR A 12 -39.44 -17.28 -23.12
CA THR A 12 -38.11 -16.79 -22.75
C THR A 12 -38.09 -16.58 -21.23
N LEU A 13 -37.51 -17.53 -20.49
CA LEU A 13 -37.18 -17.35 -19.09
C LEU A 13 -36.06 -16.30 -19.01
N VAL A 14 -36.40 -15.07 -18.60
CA VAL A 14 -35.40 -14.11 -18.14
C VAL A 14 -34.95 -14.59 -16.76
N GLY A 15 -33.83 -15.30 -16.70
CA GLY A 15 -33.15 -15.56 -15.44
C GLY A 15 -32.60 -14.23 -14.93
N LEU A 16 -33.19 -13.68 -13.87
CA LEU A 16 -32.48 -12.70 -13.05
C LEU A 16 -31.29 -13.43 -12.43
N ALA A 17 -30.10 -13.24 -13.00
CA ALA A 17 -28.87 -13.47 -12.26
C ALA A 17 -28.84 -12.41 -11.15
N THR A 18 -29.18 -12.82 -9.94
CA THR A 18 -28.83 -12.03 -8.75
C THR A 18 -27.31 -12.04 -8.68
N VAL A 19 -26.69 -10.93 -9.09
CA VAL A 19 -25.31 -10.64 -8.73
C VAL A 19 -25.33 -10.49 -7.21
N THR A 20 -24.92 -11.54 -6.51
CA THR A 20 -24.62 -11.45 -5.08
C THR A 20 -23.38 -10.58 -4.99
N GLY A 21 -23.57 -9.29 -4.70
CA GLY A 21 -22.46 -8.46 -4.22
C GLY A 21 -21.84 -9.19 -3.04
N ALA A 22 -20.54 -9.43 -3.10
CA ALA A 22 -19.80 -9.95 -1.96
C ALA A 22 -20.02 -8.97 -0.82
N ALA A 23 -20.73 -9.39 0.24
CA ALA A 23 -20.82 -8.60 1.45
C ALA A 23 -19.42 -8.56 2.06
N ALA A 24 -18.91 -7.35 2.35
CA ALA A 24 -17.67 -7.20 3.08
C ALA A 24 -17.72 -8.06 4.36
N PRO A 25 -16.66 -8.84 4.68
CA PRO A 25 -16.64 -9.69 5.86
C PRO A 25 -16.95 -8.85 7.11
N SER A 26 -17.72 -9.41 8.05
CA SER A 26 -18.07 -8.70 9.27
C SER A 26 -16.83 -8.48 10.13
N GLN A 27 -16.39 -7.23 10.13
CA GLN A 27 -15.44 -6.51 10.97
C GLN A 27 -15.16 -6.97 12.42
N ALA A 28 -16.04 -7.74 13.06
CA ALA A 28 -15.94 -8.10 14.47
C ALA A 28 -14.92 -9.21 14.79
N ASP A 29 -14.33 -9.83 13.77
CA ASP A 29 -13.55 -11.07 13.92
C ASP A 29 -12.06 -10.93 13.59
N ILE A 30 -11.57 -9.75 13.19
CA ILE A 30 -10.13 -9.61 12.93
C ILE A 30 -9.36 -9.51 14.25
N VAL A 31 -8.28 -10.27 14.35
CA VAL A 31 -7.30 -10.16 15.44
C VAL A 31 -5.98 -9.80 14.76
N PRO A 32 -5.57 -8.52 14.78
CA PRO A 32 -4.28 -8.13 14.22
C PRO A 32 -3.16 -8.96 14.83
N GLY A 33 -2.18 -9.32 14.00
CA GLY A 33 -0.98 -10.03 14.43
C GLY A 33 -0.04 -9.14 15.26
N GLU A 34 1.13 -9.67 15.58
CA GLU A 34 2.19 -8.86 16.17
C GLU A 34 2.79 -7.94 15.09
N PRO A 35 2.91 -6.61 15.32
CA PRO A 35 3.39 -5.70 14.31
C PRO A 35 4.82 -6.02 13.88
N GLN A 36 5.02 -6.16 12.57
CA GLN A 36 6.27 -6.41 11.88
C GLN A 36 6.66 -5.13 11.14
N ASP A 37 7.43 -4.25 11.80
CA ASP A 37 7.78 -2.92 11.28
C ASP A 37 8.34 -2.94 9.84
N ALA A 38 9.05 -4.02 9.48
CA ALA A 38 9.67 -4.18 8.16
C ALA A 38 8.73 -4.70 7.06
N ALA A 39 7.48 -5.04 7.37
CA ALA A 39 6.59 -5.74 6.43
C ALA A 39 5.70 -4.77 5.63
N HIS A 40 5.75 -4.87 4.30
CA HIS A 40 4.93 -4.09 3.39
C HIS A 40 4.18 -4.97 2.39
N ALA A 41 2.84 -4.88 2.42
CA ALA A 41 1.93 -5.65 1.59
C ALA A 41 1.76 -4.91 0.26
N HIS A 42 2.42 -5.44 -0.75
CA HIS A 42 2.36 -4.91 -2.10
C HIS A 42 1.08 -5.38 -2.78
N ASN A 43 0.50 -4.50 -3.60
CA ASN A 43 -0.78 -4.77 -4.26
C ASN A 43 -1.84 -5.34 -3.31
N ASP A 44 -1.93 -4.80 -2.09
CA ASP A 44 -2.75 -5.39 -1.03
C ASP A 44 -4.24 -5.55 -1.43
N TYR A 45 -4.71 -4.67 -2.31
CA TYR A 45 -6.05 -4.71 -2.89
C TYR A 45 -6.34 -5.94 -3.76
N GLU A 46 -5.33 -6.73 -4.13
CA GLU A 46 -5.47 -8.00 -4.84
C GLU A 46 -5.70 -9.20 -3.89
N HIS A 47 -5.57 -9.01 -2.58
CA HIS A 47 -5.87 -10.05 -1.58
C HIS A 47 -7.37 -10.28 -1.40
N GLU A 48 -7.75 -11.42 -0.80
CA GLU A 48 -9.16 -11.78 -0.58
C GLU A 48 -9.83 -10.80 0.39
N ARG A 49 -9.12 -10.37 1.43
CA ARG A 49 -9.56 -9.34 2.37
C ARG A 49 -8.49 -8.24 2.46
N PRO A 50 -8.48 -7.26 1.54
CA PRO A 50 -7.56 -6.12 1.58
C PRO A 50 -7.57 -5.46 2.96
N LEU A 51 -6.41 -4.95 3.37
CA LEU A 51 -6.05 -4.48 4.71
C LEU A 51 -6.08 -5.58 5.77
N PHE A 52 -7.16 -6.35 5.89
CA PHE A 52 -7.35 -7.28 7.01
C PHE A 52 -6.39 -8.46 6.98
N ASP A 53 -6.15 -9.07 5.81
CA ASP A 53 -5.18 -10.16 5.69
C ASP A 53 -3.77 -9.66 6.09
N ALA A 54 -3.37 -8.47 5.61
CA ALA A 54 -2.10 -7.84 5.98
C ALA A 54 -2.00 -7.58 7.49
N LEU A 55 -3.04 -7.03 8.12
CA LEU A 55 -3.07 -6.77 9.56
C LEU A 55 -3.00 -8.05 10.40
N GLU A 56 -3.70 -9.12 10.01
CA GLU A 56 -3.62 -10.43 10.69
C GLU A 56 -2.20 -11.02 10.61
N HIS A 57 -1.46 -10.73 9.53
CA HIS A 57 -0.04 -11.08 9.38
C HIS A 57 0.93 -10.06 9.99
N GLY A 58 0.45 -9.04 10.69
CA GLY A 58 1.27 -8.07 11.41
C GLY A 58 1.89 -6.99 10.52
N PHE A 59 1.47 -6.83 9.27
CA PHE A 59 2.06 -5.84 8.37
C PHE A 59 1.78 -4.41 8.83
N THR A 60 2.81 -3.57 8.82
CA THR A 60 2.70 -2.16 9.25
C THR A 60 2.55 -1.21 8.06
N SER A 61 2.60 -1.72 6.83
CA SER A 61 2.35 -0.94 5.62
C SER A 61 1.65 -1.76 4.53
N VAL A 62 0.78 -1.09 3.75
CA VAL A 62 0.08 -1.63 2.57
C VAL A 62 0.18 -0.64 1.40
N GLU A 63 0.03 -1.13 0.17
CA GLU A 63 -0.06 -0.34 -1.06
C GLU A 63 -1.46 -0.44 -1.70
N ALA A 64 -1.99 0.71 -2.15
CA ALA A 64 -3.23 0.82 -2.91
C ALA A 64 -3.01 1.59 -4.22
N ASP A 65 -3.31 0.95 -5.35
CA ASP A 65 -3.27 1.57 -6.68
C ASP A 65 -4.59 2.32 -6.93
N VAL A 66 -4.52 3.65 -7.16
CA VAL A 66 -5.73 4.49 -7.26
C VAL A 66 -5.89 5.17 -8.61
N TRP A 67 -7.14 5.18 -9.08
CA TRP A 67 -7.62 5.88 -10.25
C TRP A 67 -8.72 6.86 -9.85
N LEU A 68 -8.58 8.13 -10.24
CA LEU A 68 -9.67 9.10 -10.13
C LEU A 68 -10.67 8.92 -11.28
N VAL A 69 -11.88 8.47 -10.97
CA VAL A 69 -12.95 8.24 -11.94
C VAL A 69 -14.23 8.90 -11.45
N ASP A 70 -14.75 9.86 -12.23
CA ASP A 70 -15.99 10.60 -11.90
C ASP A 70 -16.03 11.24 -10.50
N GLY A 71 -14.85 11.56 -9.95
CA GLY A 71 -14.69 12.17 -8.62
C GLY A 71 -14.43 11.18 -7.48
N GLU A 72 -14.45 9.88 -7.75
CA GLU A 72 -14.17 8.82 -6.76
C GLU A 72 -12.76 8.24 -6.97
N LEU A 73 -12.07 7.90 -5.87
CA LEU A 73 -10.79 7.19 -5.89
C LEU A 73 -11.02 5.68 -5.92
N LEU A 74 -11.11 5.11 -7.12
CA LEU A 74 -11.29 3.67 -7.33
C LEU A 74 -9.95 2.94 -7.24
N VAL A 75 -9.96 1.75 -6.63
CA VAL A 75 -8.75 0.94 -6.41
C VAL A 75 -8.68 -0.19 -7.42
N ALA A 76 -7.62 -0.20 -8.24
CA ALA A 76 -7.28 -1.27 -9.18
C ALA A 76 -5.89 -1.03 -9.79
N HIS A 77 -5.23 -2.10 -10.26
CA HIS A 77 -3.97 -1.96 -10.98
C HIS A 77 -4.17 -1.22 -12.32
N ASP A 78 -5.07 -1.75 -13.15
CA ASP A 78 -5.41 -1.21 -14.46
C ASP A 78 -6.77 -0.50 -14.44
N LEU A 79 -6.89 0.57 -15.22
CA LEU A 79 -8.13 1.37 -15.31
C LEU A 79 -9.34 0.55 -15.76
N GLU A 80 -9.14 -0.52 -16.53
CA GLU A 80 -10.22 -1.38 -17.01
C GLU A 80 -10.82 -2.28 -15.94
N ASP A 81 -10.10 -2.50 -14.83
CA ASP A 81 -10.50 -3.35 -13.72
C ASP A 81 -11.18 -2.59 -12.58
N VAL A 82 -11.29 -1.26 -12.69
CA VAL A 82 -11.94 -0.43 -11.68
C VAL A 82 -13.41 -0.82 -11.54
N GLN A 83 -13.88 -0.89 -10.29
CA GLN A 83 -15.24 -1.29 -9.96
C GLN A 83 -15.88 -0.23 -9.07
N ALA A 84 -17.13 0.13 -9.38
CA ALA A 84 -17.90 1.05 -8.55
C ALA A 84 -18.03 0.51 -7.12
N GLY A 85 -17.75 1.35 -6.13
CA GLY A 85 -17.77 0.98 -4.72
C GLY A 85 -16.53 0.23 -4.21
N VAL A 86 -15.53 -0.03 -5.05
CA VAL A 86 -14.19 -0.49 -4.64
C VAL A 86 -13.28 0.73 -4.59
N THR A 87 -13.42 1.51 -3.52
CA THR A 87 -12.75 2.80 -3.34
C THR A 87 -11.65 2.75 -2.28
N LEU A 88 -10.74 3.73 -2.30
CA LEU A 88 -9.72 3.93 -1.28
C LEU A 88 -10.35 4.01 0.12
N GLU A 89 -11.45 4.76 0.26
CA GLU A 89 -12.20 4.81 1.51
C GLU A 89 -12.70 3.43 1.92
N SER A 90 -13.48 2.77 1.06
CA SER A 90 -14.18 1.52 1.39
C SER A 90 -13.23 0.38 1.82
N LEU A 91 -12.05 0.30 1.19
CA LEU A 91 -11.07 -0.74 1.45
C LEU A 91 -10.12 -0.39 2.60
N TYR A 92 -9.78 0.89 2.79
CA TYR A 92 -8.70 1.28 3.68
C TYR A 92 -9.11 2.29 4.74
N LEU A 93 -9.60 3.47 4.37
CA LEU A 93 -9.78 4.57 5.32
C LEU A 93 -10.92 4.29 6.32
N ASP A 94 -12.06 3.84 5.81
CA ASP A 94 -13.23 3.49 6.60
C ASP A 94 -12.93 2.34 7.59
N PRO A 95 -12.30 1.22 7.15
CA PRO A 95 -11.84 0.18 8.06
C PRO A 95 -10.80 0.64 9.08
N LEU A 96 -9.82 1.46 8.69
CA LEU A 96 -8.77 1.96 9.59
C LEU A 96 -9.35 2.86 10.69
N ASP A 97 -10.28 3.76 10.37
CA ASP A 97 -10.96 4.59 11.37
C ASP A 97 -11.60 3.74 12.46
N ARG A 98 -12.37 2.74 12.04
CA ARG A 98 -13.08 1.88 12.98
C ARG A 98 -12.13 1.01 13.81
N LEU A 99 -10.99 0.58 13.24
CA LEU A 99 -9.96 -0.16 13.97
C LEU A 99 -9.31 0.71 15.05
N VAL A 100 -8.90 1.91 14.68
CA VAL A 100 -8.25 2.87 15.58
C VAL A 100 -9.19 3.26 16.72
N ASP A 101 -10.48 3.47 16.44
CA ASP A 101 -11.50 3.72 17.47
C ASP A 101 -11.66 2.53 18.45
N GLY A 102 -11.60 1.30 17.94
CA GLY A 102 -11.70 0.08 18.73
C GLY A 102 -10.46 -0.26 19.56
N LEU A 103 -9.27 0.16 19.12
CA LEU A 103 -7.97 -0.20 19.68
C LEU A 103 -7.28 0.96 20.41
N ALA A 104 -8.07 1.83 21.03
CA ALA A 104 -7.62 2.94 21.87
C ALA A 104 -6.66 3.91 21.15
N GLY A 105 -6.88 4.15 19.87
CA GLY A 105 -6.13 5.12 19.09
C GLY A 105 -4.87 4.57 18.41
N SER A 106 -4.78 3.26 18.15
CA SER A 106 -3.70 2.64 17.37
C SER A 106 -4.24 1.58 16.41
N VAL A 107 -3.50 1.25 15.35
CA VAL A 107 -3.88 0.16 14.42
C VAL A 107 -3.60 -1.22 15.04
N TYR A 108 -2.61 -1.30 15.93
CA TYR A 108 -2.28 -2.48 16.72
C TYR A 108 -2.37 -2.15 18.21
N SER A 109 -3.00 -3.02 19.01
CA SER A 109 -3.19 -2.77 20.44
C SER A 109 -1.87 -2.55 21.17
N GLY A 110 -1.65 -1.33 21.68
CA GLY A 110 -0.45 -0.99 22.45
C GLY A 110 0.81 -0.70 21.63
N TRP A 111 0.71 -0.70 20.29
CA TRP A 111 1.79 -0.29 19.39
C TRP A 111 1.88 1.24 19.30
N ASP A 112 3.10 1.77 19.38
CA ASP A 112 3.42 3.21 19.34
C ASP A 112 3.89 3.67 17.94
N GLY A 113 3.61 2.87 16.91
CA GLY A 113 3.93 3.18 15.52
C GLY A 113 2.76 3.78 14.73
N SER A 114 3.05 4.18 13.50
CA SER A 114 2.06 4.63 12.51
C SER A 114 2.00 3.61 11.38
N PHE A 115 0.80 3.17 11.03
CA PHE A 115 0.59 2.30 9.87
C PHE A 115 0.71 3.11 8.58
N GLN A 116 1.53 2.67 7.63
CA GLN A 116 1.72 3.39 6.37
C GLN A 116 0.77 2.87 5.28
N LEU A 117 -0.15 3.74 4.85
CA LEU A 117 -0.94 3.56 3.64
C LEU A 117 -0.22 4.22 2.47
N LEU A 118 0.42 3.42 1.61
CA LEU A 118 1.05 3.89 0.39
C LEU A 118 -0.01 3.97 -0.72
N ILE A 119 -0.25 5.15 -1.27
CA ILE A 119 -1.28 5.42 -2.28
C ILE A 119 -0.59 5.69 -3.61
N ASP A 120 -0.59 4.72 -4.53
CA ASP A 120 0.07 4.84 -5.83
C ASP A 120 -0.89 5.40 -6.88
N ILE A 121 -0.69 6.66 -7.27
CA ILE A 121 -1.56 7.33 -8.25
C ILE A 121 -1.28 6.81 -9.66
N LYS A 122 -2.27 6.15 -10.26
CA LYS A 122 -2.21 5.67 -11.65
C LYS A 122 -2.78 6.65 -12.68
N SER A 123 -3.68 7.54 -12.25
CA SER A 123 -4.30 8.60 -13.06
C SER A 123 -3.52 9.92 -13.03
N ASP A 124 -4.12 11.03 -13.47
CA ASP A 124 -3.50 12.36 -13.43
C ASP A 124 -3.11 12.77 -12.00
N GLY A 125 -1.85 13.15 -11.81
CA GLY A 125 -1.29 13.38 -10.47
C GLY A 125 -1.92 14.54 -9.70
N GLU A 126 -2.19 15.66 -10.37
CA GLU A 126 -2.69 16.88 -9.70
C GLU A 126 -4.13 16.70 -9.23
N SER A 127 -5.03 16.25 -10.12
CA SER A 127 -6.44 16.05 -9.78
C SER A 127 -6.65 14.89 -8.81
N THR A 128 -5.90 13.79 -8.97
CA THR A 128 -6.01 12.62 -8.07
C THR A 128 -5.48 12.95 -6.68
N TYR A 129 -4.35 13.68 -6.57
CA TYR A 129 -3.85 14.11 -5.27
C TYR A 129 -4.82 15.05 -4.54
N ALA A 130 -5.51 15.95 -5.26
CA ALA A 130 -6.53 16.80 -4.67
C ALA A 130 -7.67 15.97 -4.07
N ALA A 131 -8.16 14.95 -4.80
CA ALA A 131 -9.16 14.02 -4.29
C ALA A 131 -8.66 13.20 -3.09
N ILE A 132 -7.39 12.76 -3.10
CA ILE A 132 -6.79 12.06 -1.94
C ILE A 132 -6.82 12.95 -0.70
N GLU A 133 -6.45 14.22 -0.80
CA GLU A 133 -6.51 15.14 0.35
C GLU A 133 -7.95 15.39 0.84
N GLU A 134 -8.95 15.30 -0.04
CA GLU A 134 -10.38 15.38 0.31
C GLU A 134 -10.83 14.15 1.10
N ASP A 135 -10.63 12.93 0.58
CA ASP A 135 -10.94 11.68 1.30
C ASP A 135 -10.21 11.64 2.66
N LEU A 136 -8.89 11.89 2.68
CA LEU A 136 -8.12 11.91 3.94
C LEU A 136 -8.65 12.96 4.94
N ALA A 137 -9.23 14.07 4.46
CA ALA A 137 -9.79 15.10 5.33
C ALA A 137 -11.04 14.65 6.06
N GLU A 138 -11.81 13.71 5.50
CA GLU A 138 -12.96 13.08 6.17
C GLU A 138 -12.49 12.18 7.32
N HIS A 139 -11.32 11.56 7.17
CA HIS A 139 -10.67 10.67 8.15
C HIS A 139 -9.56 11.35 8.97
N ARG A 140 -9.60 12.69 9.09
CA ARG A 140 -8.50 13.51 9.65
C ARG A 140 -8.09 13.16 11.09
N SER A 141 -8.95 12.51 11.87
CA SER A 141 -8.69 12.13 13.27
C SER A 141 -7.52 11.14 13.41
N ILE A 142 -7.38 10.22 12.46
CA ILE A 142 -6.39 9.13 12.51
C ILE A 142 -5.12 9.42 11.70
N MET A 143 -5.15 10.47 10.88
CA MET A 143 -4.06 10.79 9.97
C MET A 143 -2.90 11.54 10.65
N THR A 144 -1.70 11.11 10.32
CA THR A 144 -0.48 11.91 10.44
C THR A 144 -0.63 13.13 9.55
N LYS A 145 -0.30 14.31 10.07
CA LYS A 145 -0.56 15.56 9.36
C LYS A 145 0.56 16.55 9.50
N TYR A 146 0.79 17.30 8.43
CA TYR A 146 1.66 18.44 8.42
C TYR A 146 0.86 19.74 8.48
N THR A 147 1.31 20.70 9.29
CA THR A 147 0.73 22.05 9.33
C THR A 147 1.81 23.06 9.72
N ASN A 148 2.04 24.06 8.88
CA ASN A 148 2.93 25.21 9.14
C ASN A 148 4.32 24.80 9.67
N GLY A 149 5.02 23.91 8.96
CA GLY A 149 6.38 23.49 9.33
C GLY A 149 6.45 22.44 10.44
N LYS A 150 5.33 21.81 10.81
CA LYS A 150 5.29 20.79 11.86
C LYS A 150 4.48 19.59 11.43
N THR A 151 5.05 18.40 11.62
CA THR A 151 4.33 17.13 11.52
C THR A 151 3.83 16.69 12.89
N LYS A 152 2.55 16.31 12.96
CA LYS A 152 1.96 15.63 14.10
C LYS A 152 1.63 14.20 13.66
N SER A 153 2.30 13.22 14.26
CA SER A 153 2.02 11.80 14.05
C SER A 153 0.59 11.44 14.45
N GLY A 154 -0.01 10.57 13.65
CA GLY A 154 -1.27 9.89 13.92
C GLY A 154 -1.11 8.39 13.69
N PRO A 155 -2.14 7.58 14.00
CA PRO A 155 -2.12 6.14 13.82
C PRO A 155 -1.87 5.68 12.38
N VAL A 156 -2.20 6.51 11.38
CA VAL A 156 -1.97 6.23 9.97
C VAL A 156 -1.10 7.33 9.34
N VAL A 157 -0.20 6.96 8.45
CA VAL A 157 0.55 7.89 7.58
C VAL A 157 0.24 7.56 6.13
N ALA A 158 -0.36 8.51 5.41
CA ALA A 158 -0.60 8.39 3.98
C ALA A 158 0.63 8.87 3.20
N VAL A 159 1.14 8.06 2.28
CA VAL A 159 2.29 8.43 1.44
C VAL A 159 1.92 8.23 -0.02
N VAL A 160 2.05 9.27 -0.84
CA VAL A 160 1.69 9.26 -2.26
C VAL A 160 2.87 8.74 -3.08
N SER A 161 2.61 7.67 -3.86
CA SER A 161 3.47 7.06 -4.87
C SER A 161 2.89 7.29 -6.29
N GLY A 162 3.46 6.69 -7.32
CA GLY A 162 2.99 6.83 -8.70
C GLY A 162 3.19 8.23 -9.27
N ASN A 163 2.14 8.79 -9.86
CA ASN A 163 2.10 10.14 -10.44
C ASN A 163 2.00 11.22 -9.36
N ARG A 164 3.12 11.47 -8.65
CA ARG A 164 3.19 12.38 -7.50
C ARG A 164 3.40 13.85 -7.89
N PRO A 165 2.50 14.80 -7.58
CA PRO A 165 2.68 16.21 -7.91
C PRO A 165 3.54 16.96 -6.88
N LEU A 166 4.84 16.68 -6.83
CA LEU A 166 5.79 17.20 -5.81
C LEU A 166 5.65 18.71 -5.56
N LYS A 167 5.58 19.51 -6.63
CA LYS A 167 5.51 20.97 -6.52
C LYS A 167 4.23 21.42 -5.82
N SER A 168 3.11 20.77 -6.09
CA SER A 168 1.83 21.08 -5.44
C SER A 168 1.87 20.71 -3.97
N MET A 169 2.33 19.49 -3.64
CA MET A 169 2.49 19.02 -2.26
C MET A 169 3.40 19.93 -1.43
N GLN A 170 4.53 20.38 -2.02
CA GLN A 170 5.50 21.23 -1.36
C GLN A 170 4.97 22.64 -1.06
N ASN A 171 4.04 23.17 -1.85
CA ASN A 171 3.49 24.51 -1.70
C ASN A 171 2.32 24.59 -0.71
N LEU A 172 1.91 23.47 -0.11
CA LEU A 172 0.83 23.43 0.87
C LEU A 172 1.34 23.71 2.29
N ASP A 173 0.70 24.66 2.96
CA ASP A 173 0.92 24.94 4.39
C ASP A 173 0.30 23.86 5.30
N SER A 174 -0.62 23.04 4.76
CA SER A 174 -1.25 21.92 5.45
C SER A 174 -1.49 20.77 4.47
N ARG A 175 -1.12 19.55 4.86
CA ARG A 175 -1.33 18.32 4.08
C ARG A 175 -1.55 17.13 5.01
N LEU A 176 -2.25 16.11 4.52
CA LEU A 176 -2.51 14.84 5.20
C LEU A 176 -1.71 13.69 4.59
N ALA A 177 -1.25 13.86 3.35
CA ALA A 177 -0.37 12.94 2.68
C ALA A 177 1.06 13.46 2.54
N PHE A 178 1.99 12.52 2.45
CA PHE A 178 3.42 12.75 2.31
C PHE A 178 3.95 12.17 0.99
N TYR A 179 5.17 12.48 0.62
CA TYR A 179 5.74 12.16 -0.68
C TYR A 179 6.65 10.92 -0.62
N ASP A 180 6.43 9.95 -1.50
CA ASP A 180 7.39 8.88 -1.76
C ASP A 180 8.42 9.37 -2.80
N GLY A 181 9.70 9.46 -2.45
CA GLY A 181 10.80 9.85 -3.33
C GLY A 181 11.29 8.73 -4.24
N ARG A 182 12.24 9.04 -5.15
CA ARG A 182 13.01 8.05 -5.93
C ARG A 182 14.50 8.15 -5.63
N SER A 183 15.31 7.23 -6.17
CA SER A 183 16.75 7.20 -5.89
C SER A 183 17.47 8.52 -6.25
N GLY A 184 16.95 9.25 -7.23
CA GLY A 184 17.47 10.57 -7.62
C GLY A 184 17.23 11.68 -6.59
N ASP A 185 16.30 11.47 -5.66
CA ASP A 185 15.91 12.46 -4.65
C ASP A 185 16.72 12.32 -3.34
N LEU A 186 17.54 11.28 -3.19
CA LEU A 186 18.33 11.04 -1.96
C LEU A 186 19.17 12.25 -1.53
N THR A 187 19.71 12.99 -2.49
CA THR A 187 20.55 14.17 -2.24
C THR A 187 19.84 15.48 -2.60
N SER A 188 18.52 15.47 -2.76
CA SER A 188 17.74 16.65 -3.13
C SER A 188 17.65 17.71 -2.02
N GLY A 189 17.84 17.29 -0.76
CA GLY A 189 17.63 18.13 0.41
C GLY A 189 16.15 18.37 0.75
N ILE A 190 15.23 17.61 0.14
CA ILE A 190 13.80 17.65 0.49
C ILE A 190 13.65 17.19 1.95
N PRO A 191 13.02 17.97 2.84
CA PRO A 191 12.90 17.55 4.24
C PRO A 191 12.00 16.32 4.39
N ALA A 192 12.32 15.45 5.36
CA ALA A 192 11.57 14.22 5.63
C ALA A 192 10.12 14.47 6.10
N ASP A 193 9.81 15.67 6.56
CA ASP A 193 8.42 16.09 6.85
C ASP A 193 7.58 16.28 5.57
N LEU A 194 8.19 16.33 4.39
CA LEU A 194 7.54 16.23 3.08
C LEU A 194 7.77 14.85 2.47
N MET A 195 9.00 14.34 2.48
CA MET A 195 9.40 13.08 1.84
C MET A 195 9.92 12.07 2.87
N PRO A 196 9.04 11.40 3.63
CA PRO A 196 9.45 10.45 4.66
C PRO A 196 9.90 9.10 4.09
N LEU A 197 9.60 8.81 2.82
CA LEU A 197 9.91 7.55 2.16
C LEU A 197 10.68 7.82 0.88
N VAL A 198 11.65 6.96 0.56
CA VAL A 198 12.27 6.89 -0.76
C VAL A 198 12.20 5.46 -1.26
N SER A 199 11.49 5.28 -2.37
CA SER A 199 11.32 3.97 -2.99
C SER A 199 11.99 3.88 -4.35
N GLU A 200 12.46 2.71 -4.74
CA GLU A 200 12.97 2.51 -6.10
C GLU A 200 12.72 1.10 -6.62
N ASN A 201 12.65 0.96 -7.94
CA ASN A 201 12.69 -0.34 -8.58
C ASN A 201 14.08 -0.95 -8.38
N TRP A 202 14.13 -2.11 -7.72
CA TRP A 202 15.34 -2.89 -7.48
C TRP A 202 16.23 -3.00 -8.73
N ASN A 203 15.63 -3.30 -9.88
CA ASN A 203 16.32 -3.55 -11.14
C ASN A 203 16.93 -2.29 -11.79
N LYS A 204 16.63 -1.08 -11.29
CA LYS A 204 17.36 0.13 -11.72
C LYS A 204 18.69 0.28 -11.02
N LEU A 205 18.86 -0.32 -9.85
CA LEU A 205 20.03 -0.15 -9.00
C LEU A 205 20.89 -1.41 -8.94
N PHE A 206 20.27 -2.59 -9.00
CA PHE A 206 20.90 -3.87 -8.76
C PHE A 206 20.62 -4.83 -9.92
N VAL A 207 21.57 -5.70 -10.20
CA VAL A 207 21.39 -6.79 -11.18
C VAL A 207 21.28 -8.14 -10.49
N TRP A 208 21.72 -8.25 -9.22
CA TRP A 208 21.58 -9.46 -8.44
C TRP A 208 20.10 -9.77 -8.14
N GLN A 209 19.70 -11.01 -8.37
CA GLN A 209 18.32 -11.51 -8.26
C GLN A 209 18.18 -12.58 -7.17
N GLY A 210 19.04 -12.56 -6.15
CA GLY A 210 18.99 -13.56 -5.07
C GLY A 210 19.75 -14.86 -5.35
N VAL A 211 20.26 -15.08 -6.58
CA VAL A 211 20.96 -16.32 -6.93
C VAL A 211 22.43 -16.25 -6.56
N GLY A 212 22.85 -17.15 -5.67
CA GLY A 212 24.21 -17.17 -5.12
C GLY A 212 24.49 -15.94 -4.23
N PRO A 213 25.73 -15.78 -3.75
CA PRO A 213 26.10 -14.63 -2.93
C PRO A 213 25.87 -13.31 -3.68
N MET A 214 25.32 -12.31 -2.99
CA MET A 214 25.23 -10.94 -3.52
C MET A 214 26.65 -10.43 -3.85
N PRO A 215 26.89 -9.87 -5.05
CA PRO A 215 28.18 -9.28 -5.38
C PRO A 215 28.56 -8.22 -4.35
N GLU A 216 29.79 -8.27 -3.83
CA GLU A 216 30.24 -7.36 -2.75
C GLU A 216 30.03 -5.88 -3.10
N SER A 217 30.25 -5.50 -4.36
CA SER A 217 30.00 -4.13 -4.83
C SER A 217 28.54 -3.72 -4.75
N GLU A 218 27.60 -4.65 -5.01
CA GLU A 218 26.16 -4.38 -4.86
C GLU A 218 25.76 -4.35 -3.37
N LYS A 219 26.33 -5.22 -2.53
CA LYS A 219 26.09 -5.22 -1.08
C LYS A 219 26.56 -3.91 -0.43
N VAL A 220 27.74 -3.41 -0.80
CA VAL A 220 28.22 -2.08 -0.37
C VAL A 220 27.27 -0.98 -0.86
N LYS A 221 26.89 -1.00 -2.13
CA LYS A 221 25.96 -0.01 -2.70
C LYS A 221 24.60 0.02 -1.98
N LEU A 222 24.04 -1.14 -1.63
CA LEU A 222 22.78 -1.23 -0.88
C LEU A 222 22.91 -0.56 0.49
N ARG A 223 23.98 -0.87 1.23
CA ARG A 223 24.24 -0.27 2.55
C ARG A 223 24.46 1.24 2.46
N GLU A 224 25.20 1.71 1.47
CA GLU A 224 25.41 3.16 1.25
C GLU A 224 24.10 3.87 0.89
N TYR A 225 23.24 3.24 0.08
CA TYR A 225 21.92 3.77 -0.26
C TYR A 225 21.05 3.96 0.99
N VAL A 226 20.93 2.90 1.80
CA VAL A 226 20.13 2.92 3.03
C VAL A 226 20.69 3.93 4.02
N GLN A 227 22.00 3.93 4.24
CA GLN A 227 22.65 4.89 5.13
C GLN A 227 22.42 6.35 4.67
N SER A 228 22.50 6.61 3.36
CA SER A 228 22.24 7.95 2.81
C SER A 228 20.79 8.38 3.07
N ALA A 229 19.81 7.50 2.85
CA ALA A 229 18.40 7.78 3.11
C ALA A 229 18.15 8.06 4.59
N HIS A 230 18.63 7.18 5.48
CA HIS A 230 18.47 7.32 6.93
C HIS A 230 19.14 8.58 7.47
N SER A 231 20.30 9.00 6.91
CA SER A 231 20.96 10.24 7.32
C SER A 231 20.13 11.50 7.07
N GLN A 232 19.18 11.42 6.15
CA GLN A 232 18.24 12.48 5.80
C GLN A 232 16.87 12.32 6.49
N GLY A 233 16.69 11.22 7.24
CA GLY A 233 15.44 10.88 7.93
C GLY A 233 14.41 10.19 7.04
N TYR A 234 14.80 9.64 5.89
CA TYR A 234 13.88 8.91 5.01
C TYR A 234 13.92 7.42 5.32
N HIS A 235 12.77 6.76 5.27
CA HIS A 235 12.64 5.32 5.17
C HIS A 235 12.93 4.83 3.74
N VAL A 236 13.28 3.56 3.59
CA VAL A 236 13.61 2.92 2.31
C VAL A 236 12.67 1.76 2.02
N ARG A 237 12.20 1.70 0.77
CA ARG A 237 11.47 0.56 0.20
C ARG A 237 12.02 0.24 -1.18
N PHE A 238 12.03 -1.04 -1.57
CA PHE A 238 12.28 -1.43 -2.95
C PHE A 238 11.10 -2.24 -3.49
N TRP A 239 10.72 -1.96 -4.74
CA TRP A 239 9.76 -2.78 -5.50
C TRP A 239 10.46 -3.44 -6.70
N GLY A 240 9.79 -4.41 -7.33
CA GLY A 240 10.36 -5.13 -8.47
C GLY A 240 11.48 -6.10 -8.10
N THR A 241 11.56 -6.52 -6.84
CA THR A 241 12.36 -7.66 -6.40
C THR A 241 11.73 -8.97 -6.89
N LEU A 242 12.52 -10.06 -6.93
CA LEU A 242 11.95 -11.39 -7.18
C LEU A 242 11.04 -11.77 -6.01
N ASP A 243 9.74 -11.97 -6.28
CA ASP A 243 8.77 -12.30 -5.23
C ASP A 243 8.13 -13.69 -5.36
N VAL A 244 8.59 -14.48 -6.34
CA VAL A 244 8.19 -15.88 -6.48
C VAL A 244 8.83 -16.74 -5.37
N PRO A 245 8.06 -17.61 -4.69
CA PRO A 245 8.58 -18.50 -3.65
C PRO A 245 9.83 -19.28 -4.08
N SER A 246 10.97 -18.92 -3.50
CA SER A 246 12.28 -19.47 -3.85
C SER A 246 13.35 -19.11 -2.81
N GLU A 247 14.45 -19.87 -2.78
CA GLU A 247 15.63 -19.51 -1.98
C GLU A 247 16.21 -18.14 -2.39
N ALA A 248 16.07 -17.78 -3.68
CA ALA A 248 16.53 -16.50 -4.19
C ALA A 248 15.71 -15.32 -3.62
N ARG A 249 14.38 -15.47 -3.50
CA ARG A 249 13.53 -14.47 -2.82
C ARG A 249 13.96 -14.29 -1.36
N GLU A 250 14.12 -15.38 -0.61
CA GLU A 250 14.55 -15.31 0.80
C GLU A 250 15.96 -14.72 0.95
N ALA A 251 16.86 -14.95 -0.01
CA ALA A 251 18.18 -14.33 -0.05
C ALA A 251 18.08 -12.80 -0.25
N ILE A 252 17.19 -12.33 -1.14
CA ILE A 252 16.93 -10.89 -1.30
C ILE A 252 16.39 -10.30 0.00
N TRP A 253 15.34 -10.89 0.57
CA TRP A 253 14.79 -10.42 1.85
C TRP A 253 15.84 -10.39 2.95
N THR A 254 16.76 -11.36 2.98
CA THR A 254 17.87 -11.38 3.95
C THR A 254 18.81 -10.20 3.75
N GLU A 255 19.24 -9.90 2.52
CA GLU A 255 20.12 -8.75 2.27
C GLU A 255 19.41 -7.41 2.52
N LEU A 256 18.12 -7.29 2.19
CA LEU A 256 17.31 -6.10 2.50
C LEU A 256 17.20 -5.87 4.02
N HIS A 257 16.85 -6.93 4.76
CA HIS A 257 16.75 -6.88 6.21
C HIS A 257 18.10 -6.56 6.88
N GLU A 258 19.18 -7.23 6.47
CA GLU A 258 20.54 -6.97 6.99
C GLU A 258 21.04 -5.56 6.68
N ALA A 259 20.59 -4.96 5.58
CA ALA A 259 20.93 -3.59 5.22
C ALA A 259 20.11 -2.54 5.98
N GLY A 260 19.06 -2.94 6.68
CA GLY A 260 18.15 -2.04 7.40
C GLY A 260 17.13 -1.35 6.49
N VAL A 261 16.71 -2.00 5.40
CA VAL A 261 15.59 -1.51 4.58
C VAL A 261 14.31 -1.52 5.42
N ASP A 262 13.63 -0.39 5.48
CA ASP A 262 12.50 -0.16 6.38
C ASP A 262 11.23 -0.89 5.96
N HIS A 263 11.01 -1.13 4.67
CA HIS A 263 9.86 -1.86 4.16
C HIS A 263 10.25 -2.88 3.09
N ILE A 264 10.10 -4.16 3.40
CA ILE A 264 10.27 -5.30 2.50
C ILE A 264 8.93 -5.57 1.82
N ASN A 265 8.93 -5.42 0.50
CA ASN A 265 7.77 -5.53 -0.36
C ASN A 265 7.50 -7.01 -0.73
N THR A 266 6.26 -7.47 -0.60
CA THR A 266 5.82 -8.83 -0.98
C THR A 266 4.32 -8.86 -1.27
N ASP A 267 3.90 -9.77 -2.16
CA ASP A 267 2.50 -10.21 -2.32
C ASP A 267 2.22 -11.46 -1.47
N ASP A 268 3.26 -12.14 -0.96
CA ASP A 268 3.16 -13.36 -0.13
C ASP A 268 3.23 -13.01 1.37
N LEU A 269 2.10 -12.59 1.94
CA LEU A 269 1.99 -12.10 3.31
C LEU A 269 2.50 -13.12 4.35
N ALA A 270 1.98 -14.35 4.29
CA ALA A 270 2.31 -15.42 5.22
C ALA A 270 3.79 -15.81 5.19
N ALA A 271 4.42 -15.79 4.00
CA ALA A 271 5.84 -16.11 3.90
C ALA A 271 6.72 -15.02 4.52
N LEU A 272 6.39 -13.74 4.31
CA LEU A 272 7.17 -12.66 4.90
C LEU A 272 6.98 -12.56 6.41
N GLU A 273 5.76 -12.76 6.93
CA GLU A 273 5.52 -12.87 8.38
C GLU A 273 6.44 -13.93 8.99
N LYS A 274 6.44 -15.15 8.42
CA LYS A 274 7.30 -16.25 8.89
C LYS A 274 8.78 -15.91 8.79
N PHE A 275 9.19 -15.25 7.70
CA PHE A 275 10.58 -14.84 7.48
C PHE A 275 11.05 -13.86 8.57
N LEU A 276 10.27 -12.81 8.85
CA LEU A 276 10.58 -11.78 9.83
C LEU A 276 10.48 -12.31 11.27
N GLY A 277 9.44 -13.07 11.60
CA GLY A 277 9.25 -13.66 12.93
C GLY A 277 10.32 -14.69 13.34
N SER A 278 11.13 -15.18 12.38
CA SER A 278 12.31 -16.02 12.68
C SER A 278 13.58 -15.21 13.00
N ARG A 279 13.52 -13.88 12.91
CA ARG A 279 14.66 -12.94 13.02
C ARG A 279 14.45 -11.85 14.08
N SER A 280 13.27 -11.77 14.69
CA SER A 280 12.91 -10.89 15.82
C SER A 280 13.50 -11.36 17.16
#